data_AF-A0A1L3SXP2-F1
#
_entry.id   AF-A0A1L3SXP2-F1
#
_cell.length_a   1.000
_cell.length_b   1.000
_cell.length_c   1.000
_cell.angle_alpha   90.00
_cell.angle_beta   90.00
_cell.angle_gamma   90.00
#
_symmetry.space_group_name_H-M   'P 1'
#
loop_
_entity.id
_entity.type
_entity.pdbx_description
1 polymer ?
#
loop_
_entity_poly.entity_id
_entity_poly.type
_entity_poly.pdbx_seq_one_letter_code
_entity_poly.pdbx_strand_id
1 'polypeptide(L)'
;MREPDYQKSRVYRWEDIYIKPRDQSQVPFDAIQPIVNHVWPTPHPPIVRPFAGNGGRGHRLRVRFPTTAPTPTWVILHEVAHALTHGDKHGPDFVGAYMQLLNRYLAIDLPFLYHTARISNVQYSVTVQLEKYL
;
A
#
# COMPACT_ATOMS: atom_id res chain seq x y z
N MET A 1 -22.80 -13.29 0.22
CA MET A 1 -21.79 -13.66 -0.80
C MET A 1 -20.69 -12.62 -0.74
N ARG A 2 -19.40 -12.99 -0.63
CA ARG A 2 -18.31 -12.00 -0.51
C ARG A 2 -18.04 -11.44 -1.91
N GLU A 3 -18.19 -10.14 -2.13
CA GLU A 3 -17.94 -9.55 -3.45
C GLU A 3 -16.53 -9.89 -3.95
N PRO A 4 -16.32 -10.23 -5.23
CA PRO A 4 -14.99 -10.55 -5.76
C PRO A 4 -14.07 -9.32 -5.79
N ASP A 5 -12.76 -9.55 -5.66
CA ASP A 5 -11.76 -8.48 -5.80
C ASP A 5 -11.49 -8.19 -7.28
N TYR A 6 -12.32 -7.33 -7.87
CA TYR A 6 -12.39 -7.12 -9.32
C TYR A 6 -11.21 -6.30 -9.92
N GLN A 7 -10.38 -5.66 -9.08
CA GLN A 7 -9.24 -4.87 -9.55
C GLN A 7 -7.88 -5.49 -9.26
N LYS A 8 -7.80 -6.49 -8.35
CA LYS A 8 -6.55 -7.08 -7.87
C LYS A 8 -5.50 -7.34 -8.95
N SER A 9 -5.88 -8.05 -10.03
CA SER A 9 -4.95 -8.39 -11.11
C SER A 9 -4.44 -7.16 -11.87
N ARG A 10 -5.28 -6.13 -12.02
CA ARG A 10 -4.89 -4.86 -12.66
C ARG A 10 -3.97 -4.05 -11.77
N VAL A 11 -4.24 -3.99 -10.45
CA VAL A 11 -3.36 -3.29 -9.51
C VAL A 11 -1.99 -3.97 -9.46
N TYR A 12 -1.92 -5.28 -9.29
CA TYR A 12 -0.63 -5.99 -9.26
C TYR A 12 0.16 -5.82 -10.55
N ARG A 13 -0.51 -5.89 -11.71
CA ARG A 13 0.14 -5.64 -12.99
C ARG A 13 0.65 -4.19 -13.10
N TRP A 14 -0.14 -3.21 -12.66
CA TRP A 14 0.26 -1.81 -12.64
C TRP A 14 1.46 -1.58 -11.72
N GLU A 15 1.49 -2.21 -10.54
CA GLU A 15 2.61 -2.16 -9.61
C GLU A 15 3.89 -2.73 -10.22
N ASP A 16 3.83 -3.93 -10.80
CA ASP A 16 4.99 -4.58 -11.40
C ASP A 16 5.60 -3.77 -12.55
N ILE A 17 4.76 -3.09 -13.35
CA ILE A 17 5.22 -2.30 -14.51
C ILE A 17 5.71 -0.91 -14.11
N TYR A 18 5.01 -0.23 -13.20
CA TYR A 18 5.22 1.20 -12.96
C TYR A 18 5.75 1.54 -11.57
N ILE A 19 5.51 0.73 -10.55
CA ILE A 19 5.92 1.06 -9.17
C ILE A 19 7.20 0.32 -8.80
N LYS A 20 7.21 -1.00 -8.92
CA LYS A 20 8.34 -1.86 -8.56
C LYS A 20 9.67 -1.45 -9.21
N PRO A 21 9.75 -1.06 -10.51
CA PRO A 21 11.02 -0.62 -11.08
C PRO A 21 11.59 0.68 -10.49
N ARG A 22 10.77 1.44 -9.74
CA ARG A 22 11.14 2.72 -9.12
C ARG A 22 11.51 2.57 -7.64
N ASP A 23 11.31 1.39 -7.06
CA ASP A 23 11.64 1.11 -5.67
C ASP A 23 12.59 -0.08 -5.58
N GLN A 24 13.86 0.22 -5.33
CA GLN A 24 14.92 -0.78 -5.10
C GLN A 24 15.14 -1.07 -3.62
N SER A 25 14.35 -0.46 -2.73
CA SER A 25 14.53 -0.63 -1.29
C SER A 25 14.33 -2.09 -0.86
N GLN A 26 15.05 -2.47 0.19
CA GLN A 26 14.94 -3.76 0.85
C GLN A 26 14.95 -3.50 2.35
N VAL A 27 13.75 -3.45 2.95
CA VAL A 27 13.58 -3.07 4.35
C VAL A 27 13.56 -4.33 5.22
N PRO A 28 14.50 -4.49 6.15
CA PRO A 28 14.47 -5.61 7.09
C PRO A 28 13.29 -5.46 8.06
N PHE A 29 12.80 -6.57 8.60
CA PHE A 29 11.55 -6.63 9.37
C PHE A 29 11.49 -5.63 10.54
N ASP A 30 12.59 -5.48 11.27
CA ASP A 30 12.77 -4.57 12.40
C ASP A 30 12.68 -3.09 12.00
N ALA A 31 13.01 -2.75 10.76
CA ALA A 31 12.91 -1.40 10.22
C ALA A 31 11.52 -1.06 9.65
N ILE A 32 10.58 -2.00 9.57
CA ILE A 32 9.24 -1.76 8.98
C ILE A 32 8.37 -0.88 9.88
N GLN A 33 8.35 -1.11 11.20
CA GLN A 33 7.48 -0.37 12.12
C GLN A 33 7.77 1.14 12.11
N PRO A 34 9.02 1.62 12.12
CA PRO A 34 9.34 3.04 11.91
C PRO A 34 8.73 3.64 10.64
N ILE A 35 8.75 2.92 9.51
CA ILE A 35 8.14 3.37 8.25
C ILE A 35 6.63 3.52 8.44
N VAL A 36 5.98 2.49 8.98
CA VAL A 36 4.54 2.50 9.26
C VAL A 36 4.18 3.68 10.16
N ASN A 37 4.94 3.93 11.22
CA ASN A 37 4.73 5.06 12.14
C ASN A 37 4.86 6.41 11.43
N HIS A 38 5.80 6.54 10.50
CA HIS A 38 6.05 7.78 9.79
C HIS A 38 4.94 8.13 8.79
N VAL A 39 4.42 7.13 8.07
CA VAL A 39 3.41 7.36 7.03
C VAL A 39 1.97 7.39 7.56
N TRP A 40 1.76 6.93 8.80
CA TRP A 40 0.44 6.85 9.39
C TRP A 40 -0.02 8.23 9.92
N PRO A 41 -1.23 8.69 9.58
CA PRO A 41 -1.65 10.07 9.83
C PRO A 41 -2.10 10.38 11.26
N THR A 42 -2.30 9.39 12.13
CA THR A 42 -2.82 9.60 13.51
C THR A 42 -1.98 8.96 14.62
N PRO A 43 -2.23 9.34 15.88
CA PRO A 43 -1.81 8.52 17.00
C PRO A 43 -2.40 7.10 16.84
N HIS A 44 -1.58 6.06 17.05
CA HIS A 44 -1.92 4.62 16.95
C HIS A 44 -1.84 3.99 15.53
N PRO A 45 -0.62 3.91 14.95
CA PRO A 45 -0.37 3.14 13.74
C PRO A 45 -0.61 1.63 13.94
N PRO A 46 -0.87 0.87 12.85
CA PRO A 46 -1.02 -0.58 12.93
C PRO A 46 0.29 -1.23 13.39
N ILE A 47 0.15 -2.30 14.16
CA ILE A 47 1.30 -3.03 14.70
C ILE A 47 1.82 -4.00 13.65
N VAL A 48 3.11 -3.91 13.35
CA VAL A 48 3.84 -4.86 12.50
C VAL A 48 3.97 -6.20 13.23
N ARG A 49 3.59 -7.28 12.56
CA ARG A 49 3.65 -8.65 13.10
C ARG A 49 4.38 -9.59 12.14
N PRO A 50 5.06 -10.62 12.66
CA PRO A 50 5.69 -11.61 11.82
C PRO A 50 4.64 -12.42 11.03
N PHE A 51 5.02 -12.82 9.81
CA PHE A 51 4.25 -13.69 8.93
C PHE A 51 5.13 -14.83 8.42
N ALA A 52 4.61 -16.06 8.45
CA ALA A 52 5.34 -17.26 8.00
C ALA A 52 5.22 -17.51 6.48
N GLY A 53 4.94 -16.49 5.67
CA GLY A 53 4.75 -16.61 4.22
C GLY A 53 5.39 -15.47 3.44
N ASN A 54 5.31 -15.53 2.11
CA ASN A 54 5.84 -14.49 1.23
C ASN A 54 4.85 -13.32 1.09
N GLY A 55 5.35 -12.08 1.08
CA GLY A 55 4.55 -10.87 0.90
C GLY A 55 3.93 -10.29 2.19
N GLY A 56 3.07 -9.28 2.02
CA GLY A 56 2.42 -8.58 3.12
C GLY A 56 0.98 -9.02 3.38
N ARG A 57 0.44 -8.70 4.56
CA ARG A 57 -1.02 -8.73 4.81
C ARG A 57 -1.46 -7.65 5.78
N GLY A 58 -2.22 -6.68 5.29
CA GLY A 58 -2.81 -5.58 6.01
C GLY A 58 -4.18 -5.90 6.56
N HIS A 59 -4.42 -5.47 7.79
CA HIS A 59 -5.71 -5.40 8.46
C HIS A 59 -5.68 -4.16 9.32
N ARG A 60 -6.84 -3.52 9.57
CA ARG A 60 -6.98 -2.23 10.28
C ARG A 60 -6.08 -2.00 11.50
N LEU A 61 -5.70 -3.05 12.24
CA LEU A 61 -4.84 -2.96 13.45
C LEU A 61 -3.46 -3.62 13.30
N ARG A 62 -3.22 -4.37 12.21
CA ARG A 62 -2.03 -5.22 12.05
C ARG A 62 -1.63 -5.32 10.59
N VAL A 63 -0.37 -5.08 10.33
CA VAL A 63 0.27 -5.42 9.05
C VAL A 63 1.27 -6.55 9.30
N ARG A 64 1.28 -7.56 8.43
CA ARG A 64 2.14 -8.74 8.62
C ARG A 64 3.15 -8.85 7.49
N PHE A 65 4.41 -9.14 7.83
CA PHE A 65 5.52 -9.26 6.88
C PHE A 65 6.44 -10.44 7.23
N PRO A 66 7.14 -11.03 6.25
CA PRO A 66 8.13 -12.07 6.51
C PRO A 66 9.26 -11.53 7.39
N THR A 67 9.75 -12.37 8.31
CA THR A 67 10.96 -12.07 9.10
C THR A 67 12.23 -12.61 8.44
N THR A 68 12.08 -13.47 7.44
CA THR A 68 13.19 -14.21 6.80
C THR A 68 13.77 -13.51 5.58
N ALA A 69 13.11 -12.46 5.08
CA ALA A 69 13.55 -11.71 3.92
C ALA A 69 13.16 -10.23 4.07
N PRO A 70 13.97 -9.30 3.52
CA PRO A 70 13.59 -7.90 3.46
C PRO A 70 12.35 -7.71 2.57
N THR A 71 11.58 -6.66 2.86
CA THR A 71 10.37 -6.30 2.12
C THR A 71 10.59 -4.97 1.39
N PRO A 72 10.25 -4.85 0.09
CA PRO A 72 10.27 -3.57 -0.61
C PRO A 72 9.31 -2.56 0.02
N THR A 73 9.69 -1.29 0.04
CA THR A 73 8.88 -0.22 0.64
C THR A 73 7.50 -0.12 0.00
N TRP A 74 7.38 -0.24 -1.33
CA TRP A 74 6.08 -0.17 -2.00
C TRP A 74 5.10 -1.26 -1.51
N VAL A 75 5.59 -2.46 -1.17
CA VAL A 75 4.78 -3.53 -0.57
C VAL A 75 4.34 -3.14 0.84
N ILE A 76 5.22 -2.49 1.62
CA ILE A 76 4.85 -1.98 2.94
C ILE A 76 3.73 -0.95 2.82
N LEU A 77 3.86 0.01 1.90
CA LEU A 77 2.86 1.05 1.66
C LEU A 77 1.54 0.48 1.13
N HIS A 78 1.57 -0.58 0.33
CA HIS A 78 0.39 -1.33 -0.11
C HIS A 78 -0.40 -1.87 1.08
N GLU A 79 0.27 -2.56 2.02
CA GLU A 79 -0.43 -3.10 3.20
C GLU A 79 -0.90 -2.01 4.17
N VAL A 80 -0.17 -0.89 4.26
CA VAL A 80 -0.61 0.28 5.03
C VAL A 80 -1.87 0.89 4.40
N ALA A 81 -1.95 0.98 3.07
CA ALA A 81 -3.14 1.46 2.39
C ALA A 81 -4.35 0.58 2.71
N HIS A 82 -4.20 -0.75 2.72
CA HIS A 82 -5.25 -1.65 3.19
C HIS A 82 -5.65 -1.40 4.64
N ALA A 83 -4.70 -1.11 5.53
CA ALA A 83 -5.02 -0.81 6.93
C ALA A 83 -5.82 0.50 7.07
N LEU A 84 -5.45 1.54 6.31
CA LEU A 84 -6.14 2.84 6.28
C LEU A 84 -7.57 2.68 5.76
N THR A 85 -7.76 2.05 4.60
CA THR A 85 -9.09 1.90 3.99
C THR A 85 -9.91 0.75 4.57
N HIS A 86 -9.58 0.33 5.80
CA HIS A 86 -10.28 -0.71 6.56
C HIS A 86 -10.41 -2.06 5.84
N GLY A 87 -9.42 -2.41 5.03
CA GLY A 87 -9.43 -3.63 4.23
C GLY A 87 -10.39 -3.54 3.05
N ASP A 88 -10.69 -2.32 2.56
CA ASP A 88 -11.02 -2.16 1.14
C ASP A 88 -9.98 -2.95 0.37
N LYS A 89 -10.47 -3.69 -0.60
CA LYS A 89 -9.67 -4.58 -1.43
C LYS A 89 -8.82 -3.71 -2.35
N HIS A 90 -8.87 -3.94 -3.64
CA HIS A 90 -8.22 -3.06 -4.60
C HIS A 90 -9.22 -2.01 -5.15
N GLY A 91 -10.12 -1.53 -4.30
CA GLY A 91 -11.12 -0.52 -4.66
C GLY A 91 -10.52 0.87 -4.92
N PRO A 92 -11.30 1.82 -5.48
CA PRO A 92 -10.79 3.14 -5.81
C PRO A 92 -10.19 3.92 -4.62
N ASP A 93 -10.75 3.75 -3.43
CA ASP A 93 -10.26 4.41 -2.22
C ASP A 93 -8.94 3.83 -1.75
N PHE A 94 -8.80 2.50 -1.76
CA PHE A 94 -7.51 1.85 -1.56
C PHE A 94 -6.43 2.39 -2.50
N VAL A 95 -6.71 2.43 -3.81
CA VAL A 95 -5.72 2.89 -4.80
C VAL A 95 -5.38 4.36 -4.59
N GLY A 96 -6.37 5.20 -4.27
CA GLY A 96 -6.14 6.62 -3.96
C GLY A 96 -5.24 6.82 -2.74
N ALA A 97 -5.50 6.08 -1.65
CA ALA A 97 -4.66 6.13 -0.45
C ALA A 97 -3.24 5.64 -0.72
N TYR A 98 -3.11 4.54 -1.47
CA TYR A 98 -1.82 4.00 -1.85
C TYR A 98 -1.00 4.97 -2.71
N MET A 99 -1.63 5.66 -3.67
CA MET A 99 -0.95 6.69 -4.47
C MET A 99 -0.42 7.86 -3.63
N GLN A 100 -1.20 8.30 -2.64
CA GLN A 100 -0.76 9.35 -1.71
C GLN A 100 0.45 8.89 -0.88
N LEU A 101 0.45 7.63 -0.42
CA LEU A 101 1.59 7.05 0.30
C LEU A 101 2.85 6.94 -0.59
N LEU A 102 2.69 6.44 -1.82
CA LEU A 102 3.78 6.35 -2.81
C LEU A 102 4.37 7.73 -3.11
N ASN A 103 3.53 8.76 -3.25
CA ASN A 103 4.00 10.11 -3.49
C ASN A 103 4.73 10.69 -2.28
N ARG A 104 4.16 10.58 -1.07
CA ARG A 104 4.74 11.16 0.14
C ARG A 104 6.05 10.49 0.55
N TYR A 105 6.14 9.16 0.43
CA TYR A 105 7.26 8.40 0.98
C TYR A 105 8.32 8.02 -0.07
N LEU A 106 7.90 7.67 -1.28
CA LEU A 106 8.81 7.29 -2.36
C LEU A 106 9.02 8.40 -3.40
N ALA A 107 8.43 9.58 -3.19
CA ALA A 107 8.51 10.73 -4.11
C ALA A 107 8.08 10.39 -5.56
N ILE A 108 7.18 9.42 -5.75
CA ILE A 108 6.62 9.12 -7.07
C ILE A 108 5.52 10.13 -7.40
N ASP A 109 5.68 10.88 -8.48
CA ASP A 109 4.76 11.96 -8.86
C ASP A 109 3.31 11.50 -9.03
N LEU A 110 2.36 12.20 -8.38
CA LEU A 110 0.93 11.94 -8.52
C LEU A 110 0.44 12.01 -9.98
N PRO A 111 0.82 12.99 -10.82
CA PRO A 111 0.46 12.97 -12.23
C PRO A 111 0.89 11.69 -12.96
N PHE A 112 2.08 11.16 -12.65
CA PHE A 112 2.56 9.89 -13.20
C PHE A 112 1.71 8.71 -12.73
N LEU A 113 1.41 8.65 -11.42
CA LEU A 113 0.56 7.60 -10.83
C LEU A 113 -0.85 7.61 -11.45
N TYR A 114 -1.48 8.78 -11.56
CA TYR A 114 -2.81 8.95 -12.15
C TYR A 114 -2.85 8.55 -13.63
N HIS A 115 -1.82 8.95 -14.38
CA HIS A 115 -1.71 8.61 -15.79
C HIS A 115 -1.54 7.09 -15.99
N THR A 116 -0.59 6.48 -15.27
CA THR A 116 -0.28 5.04 -15.41
C THR A 116 -1.41 4.14 -14.92
N ALA A 117 -2.11 4.52 -13.85
CA ALA A 117 -3.30 3.80 -13.41
C ALA A 117 -4.43 3.86 -14.46
N ARG A 118 -4.64 5.03 -15.09
CA ARG A 118 -5.66 5.19 -16.14
C ARG A 118 -5.37 4.28 -17.34
N ILE A 119 -4.14 4.28 -17.87
CA ILE A 119 -3.78 3.42 -19.01
C ILE A 119 -3.77 1.93 -18.63
N SER A 120 -3.61 1.60 -17.34
CA SER A 120 -3.71 0.24 -16.81
C SER A 120 -5.15 -0.17 -16.47
N ASN A 121 -6.13 0.71 -16.70
CA ASN A 121 -7.53 0.54 -16.33
C ASN A 121 -7.71 0.24 -14.83
N VAL A 122 -6.88 0.82 -13.97
CA VAL A 122 -7.03 0.79 -12.50
C VAL A 122 -7.88 2.00 -12.10
N GLN A 123 -8.97 1.77 -11.37
CA GLN A 123 -9.81 2.87 -10.89
C GLN A 123 -9.25 3.38 -9.56
N TYR A 124 -9.28 4.69 -9.37
CA TYR A 124 -8.78 5.35 -8.16
C TYR A 124 -9.64 6.55 -7.80
N SER A 125 -9.67 6.85 -6.50
CA SER A 125 -10.34 8.03 -5.95
C SER A 125 -9.30 9.13 -5.73
N VAL A 126 -9.57 10.33 -6.27
CA VAL A 126 -8.71 11.51 -6.09
C VAL A 126 -9.07 12.32 -4.84
N THR A 127 -10.20 11.99 -4.20
CA THR A 127 -10.72 12.69 -3.03
C THR A 127 -10.30 12.06 -1.70
N VAL A 128 -9.54 10.96 -1.76
CA VAL A 128 -8.98 10.30 -0.58
C VAL A 128 -8.09 11.30 0.16
N GLN A 129 -8.50 11.65 1.37
CA GLN A 129 -7.65 12.34 2.34
C GLN A 129 -7.25 11.31 3.38
N LEU A 130 -5.96 11.11 3.58
CA LEU A 130 -5.47 10.10 4.52
C LEU A 130 -6.00 10.32 5.95
N GLU A 131 -6.28 11.58 6.32
CA GLU A 131 -6.88 11.94 7.60
C GLU A 131 -8.36 11.52 7.76
N LYS A 132 -9.08 11.21 6.67
CA LYS A 132 -10.53 10.88 6.70
C LYS A 132 -10.84 9.44 7.08
N TYR A 133 -9.85 8.54 7.06
CA TYR A 133 -10.07 7.10 7.28
C TYR A 133 -9.94 6.70 8.76
N LEU A 134 -10.26 7.62 9.66
CA LEU A 134 -9.98 7.56 11.09
C LEU A 134 -11.21 7.96 11.91
#